data_AF-A0A1F5H614-F1
#
_entry.id   AF-A0A1F5H614-F1
#
_cell.length_a   1.000
_cell.length_b   1.000
_cell.length_c   1.000
_cell.angle_alpha   90.00
_cell.angle_beta   90.00
_cell.angle_gamma   90.00
#
_symmetry.space_group_name_H-M   'P 1'
#
loop_
_entity.id
_entity.type
_entity.pdbx_description
1 polymer ?
#
loop_
_entity_poly.entity_id
_entity_poly.type
_entity_poly.pdbx_seq_one_letter_code
_entity_poly.pdbx_strand_id
1 'polypeptide(L)'
;MIKLFLILIFSIIIISKTGWDLPICNIETATLAITPRIFAEQTIDGQNQPVLVTRILHNKAGIFAQEAGRCYFNTLDPNFIASSTTLLGLIFWLYFVYRILIGRIWHLTAIFLLLPVLPFFNLASLIVVYTNKLFAIIGLIFLLVKSK
;
A
#
# COMPACT_ATOMS: atom_id res chain seq x y z
N MET A 1 3.83 7.71 -33.40
CA MET A 1 4.91 8.51 -32.77
C MET A 1 4.43 9.33 -31.58
N ILE A 2 3.38 10.15 -31.68
CA ILE A 2 2.91 11.03 -30.58
C ILE A 2 2.61 10.26 -29.27
N LYS A 3 1.90 9.12 -29.33
CA LYS A 3 1.61 8.30 -28.14
C LYS A 3 2.88 7.81 -27.42
N LEU A 4 3.90 7.40 -28.17
CA LEU A 4 5.17 6.90 -27.62
C LEU A 4 5.93 8.04 -26.92
N PHE A 5 5.94 9.22 -27.53
CA PHE A 5 6.55 10.41 -26.96
C PHE A 5 5.87 10.83 -25.64
N LEU A 6 4.53 10.80 -25.60
CA LEU A 6 3.77 11.07 -24.38
C LEU A 6 4.07 10.05 -23.28
N ILE A 7 4.11 8.75 -23.61
CA ILE A 7 4.47 7.70 -22.64
C ILE A 7 5.84 7.99 -22.03
N LEU A 8 6.81 8.36 -22.86
CA LEU A 8 8.18 8.59 -22.43
C LEU A 8 8.29 9.82 -21.50
N ILE A 9 7.66 10.94 -21.86
CA ILE A 9 7.64 12.15 -21.03
C ILE A 9 6.98 11.89 -19.68
N PHE A 10 5.78 11.32 -19.67
CA PHE A 10 5.07 11.08 -18.41
C PHE A 10 5.78 10.04 -17.54
N SER A 11 6.44 9.04 -18.14
CA SER A 11 7.26 8.08 -17.39
C SER A 11 8.45 8.75 -16.70
N ILE A 12 9.12 9.69 -17.38
CA ILE A 12 10.21 10.46 -16.77
C ILE A 12 9.70 11.25 -15.55
N ILE A 13 8.55 11.93 -15.67
CA ILE A 13 7.94 12.70 -14.58
C ILE A 13 7.62 11.81 -13.37
N ILE A 14 7.08 10.61 -13.62
CA ILE A 14 6.75 9.63 -12.56
C ILE A 14 8.02 9.14 -11.85
N ILE A 15 9.08 8.87 -12.62
CA ILE A 15 10.33 8.31 -12.09
C ILE A 15 11.13 9.37 -11.32
N SER A 16 11.14 10.63 -11.78
CA SER A 16 11.97 11.71 -11.26
C SER A 16 11.64 12.10 -9.81
N LYS A 17 10.46 11.73 -9.29
CA LYS A 17 10.10 11.98 -7.90
C LYS A 17 10.87 11.05 -6.96
N THR A 18 11.73 11.57 -6.10
CA THR A 18 12.40 10.79 -5.06
C THR A 18 11.44 10.49 -3.90
N GLY A 19 11.34 9.23 -3.49
CA GLY A 19 10.48 8.76 -2.39
C GLY A 19 11.26 8.15 -1.23
N TRP A 20 12.48 8.64 -0.99
CA TRP A 20 13.46 8.03 -0.07
C TRP A 20 13.09 8.25 1.41
N ASP A 21 12.34 9.32 1.72
CA ASP A 21 11.97 9.70 3.09
C ASP A 21 10.51 9.38 3.45
N LEU A 22 9.88 8.45 2.75
CA LEU A 22 8.49 8.10 3.08
C LEU A 22 8.46 7.26 4.36
N PRO A 23 7.64 7.62 5.36
CA PRO A 23 7.53 6.87 6.60
C PRO A 23 6.87 5.51 6.28
N ILE A 24 7.70 4.50 6.05
CA ILE A 24 7.21 3.14 5.87
C ILE A 24 7.23 2.43 7.21
N CYS A 25 6.09 1.85 7.53
CA CYS A 25 5.85 1.06 8.72
C CYS A 25 6.70 -0.21 8.65
N ASN A 26 7.70 -0.34 9.53
CA ASN A 26 8.50 -1.56 9.70
C ASN A 26 7.83 -2.46 10.75
N ILE A 27 7.90 -3.78 10.54
CA ILE A 27 7.45 -4.78 11.51
C ILE A 27 8.11 -4.59 12.87
N GLU A 28 9.37 -4.14 12.91
CA GLU A 28 10.07 -3.88 14.17
C GLU A 28 9.40 -2.74 14.94
N THR A 29 9.03 -1.66 14.26
CA THR A 29 8.27 -0.54 14.84
C THR A 29 6.88 -1.00 15.30
N ALA A 30 6.19 -1.82 14.50
CA ALA A 30 4.90 -2.40 14.91
C ALA A 30 5.05 -3.31 16.13
N THR A 31 6.11 -4.13 16.19
CA THR A 31 6.39 -5.06 17.30
C THR A 31 6.79 -4.33 18.58
N LEU A 32 7.56 -3.24 18.46
CA LEU A 32 7.91 -2.36 19.58
C LEU A 32 6.69 -1.61 20.12
N ALA A 33 5.75 -1.20 19.25
CA ALA A 33 4.50 -0.56 19.66
C ALA A 33 3.53 -1.52 20.39
N ILE A 34 3.66 -2.83 20.15
CA ILE A 34 2.80 -3.86 20.71
C ILE A 34 3.13 -4.14 22.19
N THR A 35 4.40 -4.21 22.56
CA THR A 35 4.83 -4.52 23.93
C THR A 35 4.17 -3.61 24.99
N PRO A 36 4.25 -2.27 24.91
CA PRO A 36 3.61 -1.40 25.91
C PRO A 36 2.08 -1.52 25.86
N ARG A 37 1.45 -1.70 24.69
CA ARG A 37 -0.01 -1.80 24.58
C ARG A 37 -0.57 -3.08 25.18
N ILE A 38 0.10 -4.20 24.97
CA ILE A 38 -0.28 -5.49 25.59
C ILE A 38 -0.34 -5.41 27.12
N PHE A 39 0.63 -4.73 27.73
CA PHE A 39 0.78 -4.70 29.18
C PHE A 39 0.12 -3.49 29.84
N ALA A 40 -0.15 -2.41 29.09
CA ALA A 40 -0.79 -1.19 29.59
C ALA A 40 -2.28 -1.09 29.27
N GLU A 41 -2.77 -1.69 28.17
CA GLU A 41 -4.22 -1.72 27.85
C GLU A 41 -4.89 -2.80 28.70
N GLN A 42 -5.24 -2.45 29.95
CA GLN A 42 -6.16 -3.24 30.74
C GLN A 42 -7.57 -3.07 30.19
N THR A 43 -8.11 -4.12 29.56
CA THR A 43 -9.52 -4.16 29.21
C THR A 43 -10.34 -4.43 30.45
N ILE A 44 -11.15 -3.45 30.85
CA ILE A 44 -12.24 -3.69 31.77
C ILE A 44 -13.29 -4.44 30.95
N ASP A 45 -13.38 -5.75 31.10
CA ASP A 45 -14.46 -6.54 30.50
C ASP A 45 -15.79 -5.93 30.95
N GLY A 46 -16.46 -5.22 30.04
CA GLY A 46 -17.77 -4.65 30.33
C GLY A 46 -18.74 -5.78 30.67
N GLN A 47 -19.52 -5.63 31.75
CA GLN A 47 -20.56 -6.61 32.08
C GLN A 47 -21.44 -6.84 30.83
N ASN A 48 -21.48 -8.08 30.34
CA ASN A 48 -22.17 -8.55 29.13
C ASN A 48 -21.47 -8.38 27.76
N GLN A 49 -20.17 -8.08 27.70
CA GLN A 49 -19.45 -8.18 26.42
C GLN A 49 -19.10 -9.64 26.08
N PRO A 50 -19.32 -10.08 24.83
CA PRO A 50 -18.95 -11.42 24.41
C PRO A 50 -17.44 -11.60 24.47
N VAL A 51 -17.00 -12.60 25.24
CA VAL A 51 -15.60 -12.94 25.56
C VAL A 51 -14.70 -13.07 24.32
N LEU A 52 -15.27 -13.40 23.15
CA LEU A 52 -14.53 -13.51 21.89
C LEU A 52 -14.04 -12.14 21.38
N VAL A 53 -14.85 -11.09 21.55
CA VAL A 53 -14.54 -9.71 21.11
C VAL A 53 -13.46 -9.11 22.02
N THR A 54 -13.55 -9.36 23.33
CA THR A 54 -12.52 -8.89 24.27
C THR A 54 -11.23 -9.70 24.16
N ARG A 55 -11.28 -11.04 24.00
CA ARG A 55 -10.05 -11.87 23.94
C ARG A 55 -9.36 -11.99 22.59
N ILE A 56 -9.97 -11.67 21.45
CA ILE A 56 -9.28 -11.72 20.14
C ILE A 56 -8.87 -10.33 19.70
N LEU A 57 -9.77 -9.34 19.78
CA LEU A 57 -9.49 -7.98 19.30
C LEU A 57 -8.71 -7.13 20.30
N HIS A 58 -8.75 -7.45 21.60
CA HIS A 58 -7.96 -6.75 22.63
C HIS A 58 -6.78 -7.57 23.18
N ASN A 59 -6.51 -8.73 22.59
CA ASN A 59 -5.33 -9.52 22.92
C ASN A 59 -4.20 -9.22 21.94
N LYS A 60 -2.99 -9.70 22.24
CA LYS A 60 -1.75 -9.46 21.49
C LYS A 60 -1.93 -9.60 19.97
N ALA A 61 -2.73 -10.58 19.53
CA ALA A 61 -3.03 -10.83 18.12
C ALA A 61 -3.88 -9.72 17.47
N GLY A 62 -4.87 -9.18 18.18
CA GLY A 62 -5.71 -8.09 17.68
C GLY A 62 -4.94 -6.77 17.56
N ILE A 63 -4.15 -6.43 18.57
CA ILE A 63 -3.26 -5.24 18.56
C ILE A 63 -2.22 -5.39 17.44
N PHE A 64 -1.60 -6.57 17.31
CA PHE A 64 -0.68 -6.86 16.20
C PHE A 64 -1.38 -6.70 14.84
N ALA A 65 -2.55 -7.31 14.66
CA ALA A 65 -3.30 -7.22 13.41
C ALA A 65 -3.74 -5.79 13.08
N GLN A 66 -4.03 -4.97 14.09
CA GLN A 66 -4.37 -3.56 13.91
C GLN A 66 -3.17 -2.72 13.44
N GLU A 67 -2.01 -2.87 14.08
CA GLU A 67 -0.79 -2.17 13.66
C GLU A 67 -0.29 -2.67 12.29
N ALA A 68 -0.35 -3.99 12.06
CA ALA A 68 -0.11 -4.57 10.74
C ALA A 68 -1.08 -4.00 9.69
N GLY A 69 -2.38 -3.94 10.00
CA GLY A 69 -3.40 -3.36 9.11
C GLY A 69 -3.08 -1.91 8.76
N ARG A 70 -2.66 -1.11 9.75
CA ARG A 70 -2.20 0.27 9.51
C ARG A 70 -1.01 0.32 8.56
N CYS A 71 0.00 -0.52 8.77
CA CYS A 71 1.14 -0.61 7.85
C CYS A 71 0.69 -0.95 6.42
N TYR A 72 -0.17 -1.96 6.28
CA TYR A 72 -0.70 -2.42 5.00
C TYR A 72 -1.43 -1.30 4.26
N PHE A 73 -2.43 -0.68 4.90
CA PHE A 73 -3.26 0.33 4.27
C PHE A 73 -2.51 1.65 4.02
N ASN A 74 -1.50 1.99 4.82
CA ASN A 74 -0.67 3.17 4.59
C ASN A 74 0.06 3.12 3.23
N THR A 75 0.49 1.94 2.78
CA THR A 75 1.13 1.81 1.45
C THR A 75 0.15 1.95 0.28
N LEU A 76 -1.16 1.78 0.56
CA LEU A 76 -2.26 1.98 -0.38
C LEU A 76 -2.90 3.36 -0.24
N ASP A 77 -2.43 4.19 0.69
CA ASP A 77 -2.95 5.54 0.90
C ASP A 77 -2.68 6.39 -0.36
N PRO A 78 -3.70 7.07 -0.92
CA PRO A 78 -3.52 7.96 -2.06
C PRO A 78 -2.45 9.02 -1.86
N ASN A 79 -2.27 9.53 -0.64
CA ASN A 79 -1.22 10.49 -0.30
C ASN A 79 0.16 9.85 -0.38
N PHE A 80 0.32 8.63 0.14
CA PHE A 80 1.55 7.86 0.02
C PHE A 80 1.88 7.60 -1.46
N ILE A 81 0.91 7.15 -2.25
CA ILE A 81 1.10 6.89 -3.67
C ILE A 81 1.47 8.19 -4.41
N ALA A 82 0.71 9.27 -4.22
CA ALA A 82 0.96 10.56 -4.87
C ALA A 82 2.32 11.16 -4.49
N SER A 83 2.75 11.01 -3.24
CA SER A 83 4.09 11.45 -2.81
C SER A 83 5.20 10.62 -3.44
N SER A 84 4.97 9.32 -3.70
CA SER A 84 5.92 8.41 -4.34
C SER A 84 5.99 8.54 -5.88
N THR A 85 4.90 8.95 -6.55
CA THR A 85 4.80 8.98 -8.02
C THR A 85 4.52 10.33 -8.66
N THR A 86 4.01 11.33 -7.93
CA THR A 86 3.23 12.52 -8.38
C THR A 86 1.73 12.30 -8.47
N LEU A 87 0.96 13.42 -8.49
CA LEU A 87 -0.50 13.43 -8.69
C LEU A 87 -0.91 12.81 -10.03
N LEU A 88 -0.18 13.10 -11.12
CA LEU A 88 -0.41 12.45 -12.41
C LEU A 88 -0.15 10.94 -12.33
N GLY A 89 0.91 10.55 -11.63
CA GLY A 89 1.20 9.14 -11.35
C GLY A 89 0.06 8.45 -10.60
N LEU A 90 -0.55 9.09 -9.61
CA LEU A 90 -1.71 8.56 -8.88
C LEU A 90 -2.89 8.30 -9.82
N ILE A 91 -3.19 9.23 -10.74
CA ILE A 91 -4.29 9.05 -11.70
C ILE A 91 -4.04 7.81 -12.58
N PHE A 92 -2.83 7.64 -13.09
CA PHE A 92 -2.50 6.47 -13.90
C PHE A 92 -2.46 5.18 -13.09
N TRP A 93 -2.02 5.25 -11.83
CA TRP A 93 -2.07 4.12 -10.90
C TRP A 93 -3.52 3.69 -10.62
N LEU A 94 -4.43 4.62 -10.37
CA LEU A 94 -5.86 4.33 -10.21
C LEU A 94 -6.44 3.72 -11.48
N TYR A 95 -6.04 4.22 -12.65
CA TYR A 95 -6.44 3.64 -13.92
C TYR A 95 -5.93 2.20 -14.08
N PHE A 96 -4.69 1.91 -13.68
CA PHE A 96 -4.16 0.54 -13.66
C PHE A 96 -5.04 -0.37 -12.79
N VAL A 97 -5.34 0.03 -11.55
CA VAL A 97 -6.20 -0.73 -10.62
C VAL A 97 -7.58 -0.99 -11.22
N TYR A 98 -8.23 0.05 -11.74
CA TYR A 98 -9.53 -0.08 -12.43
C TYR A 98 -9.48 -1.12 -13.55
N ARG A 99 -8.41 -1.10 -14.37
CA ARG A 99 -8.26 -2.00 -15.51
C ARG A 99 -7.99 -3.45 -15.13
N ILE A 100 -7.20 -3.71 -14.09
CA ILE A 100 -6.97 -5.08 -13.61
C ILE A 100 -8.23 -5.69 -12.97
N LEU A 101 -9.02 -4.87 -12.26
CA LEU A 101 -10.28 -5.30 -11.64
C LEU A 101 -11.34 -5.68 -12.69
N ILE A 102 -11.57 -4.81 -13.68
CA ILE A 102 -12.52 -5.11 -14.77
C ILE A 102 -12.02 -6.23 -15.66
N GLY A 103 -10.72 -6.25 -15.96
CA GLY A 103 -10.11 -7.29 -16.79
C GLY A 103 -10.00 -8.65 -16.09
N ARG A 104 -10.33 -8.74 -14.80
CA ARG A 104 -10.16 -9.94 -13.96
C ARG A 104 -8.76 -10.56 -14.09
N ILE A 105 -7.74 -9.71 -14.16
CA ILE A 105 -6.34 -10.16 -14.33
C ILE A 105 -5.79 -10.57 -12.96
N TRP A 106 -6.22 -11.73 -12.47
CA TRP A 106 -6.01 -12.19 -11.09
C TRP A 106 -4.54 -12.19 -10.65
N HIS A 107 -3.60 -12.50 -11.53
CA HIS A 107 -2.17 -12.47 -11.21
C HIS A 107 -1.67 -11.06 -10.87
N LEU A 108 -2.12 -10.04 -11.60
CA LEU A 108 -1.75 -8.64 -11.31
C LEU A 108 -2.45 -8.13 -10.06
N THR A 109 -3.72 -8.53 -9.84
CA THR A 109 -4.44 -8.24 -8.60
C THR A 109 -3.75 -8.86 -7.38
N ALA A 110 -3.25 -10.10 -7.50
CA ALA A 110 -2.52 -10.75 -6.43
C ALA A 110 -1.20 -10.03 -6.12
N ILE A 111 -0.41 -9.69 -7.14
CA ILE A 111 0.84 -8.92 -6.96
C ILE A 111 0.55 -7.57 -6.29
N PHE A 112 -0.51 -6.88 -6.73
CA PHE A 112 -0.95 -5.63 -6.14
C PHE A 112 -1.30 -5.76 -4.65
N LEU A 113 -2.06 -6.79 -4.27
CA LEU A 113 -2.49 -7.01 -2.88
C LEU A 113 -1.35 -7.51 -1.97
N LEU A 114 -0.33 -8.16 -2.55
CA LEU A 114 0.85 -8.65 -1.83
C LEU A 114 1.91 -7.56 -1.62
N LEU A 115 1.93 -6.52 -2.47
CA LEU A 115 2.93 -5.45 -2.38
C LEU A 115 2.98 -4.76 -1.00
N PRO A 116 1.84 -4.38 -0.39
CA PRO A 116 1.80 -3.83 0.96
C PRO A 116 2.32 -4.76 2.06
N VAL A 117 2.46 -6.06 1.76
CA VAL A 117 2.97 -7.06 2.69
C VAL A 117 4.52 -7.10 2.68
N LEU A 118 5.17 -6.59 1.64
CA LEU A 118 6.64 -6.61 1.55
C LEU A 118 7.36 -5.85 2.69
N PRO A 119 6.89 -4.66 3.14
CA PRO A 119 7.49 -3.98 4.29
C PRO A 119 7.57 -4.81 5.57
N PHE A 120 6.70 -5.81 5.74
CA PHE A 120 6.72 -6.71 6.89
C PHE A 120 7.98 -7.59 6.91
N PHE A 121 8.53 -7.93 5.75
CA PHE A 121 9.73 -8.75 5.64
C PHE A 121 11.03 -7.92 5.69
N ASN A 122 10.93 -6.65 6.10
CA ASN A 122 12.02 -5.68 6.03
C ASN A 122 12.60 -5.54 4.61
N LEU A 123 11.80 -5.89 3.59
CA LEU A 123 12.14 -5.67 2.20
C LEU A 123 12.04 -4.16 1.97
N ALA A 124 13.16 -3.59 1.49
CA ALA A 124 13.42 -2.17 1.47
C ALA A 124 12.20 -1.35 0.99
N SER A 125 11.88 -0.30 1.72
CA SER A 125 10.86 0.70 1.41
C SER A 125 10.87 1.17 -0.05
N LEU A 126 12.07 1.20 -0.63
CA LEU A 126 12.35 1.43 -2.04
C LEU A 126 11.54 0.52 -2.98
N ILE A 127 11.40 -0.76 -2.68
CA ILE A 127 10.69 -1.73 -3.54
C ILE A 127 9.24 -1.30 -3.70
N VAL A 128 8.54 -0.99 -2.61
CA VAL A 128 7.13 -0.54 -2.65
C VAL A 128 7.01 0.75 -3.48
N VAL A 129 7.92 1.71 -3.27
CA VAL A 129 7.96 2.97 -4.02
C VAL A 129 8.16 2.73 -5.52
N TYR A 130 9.13 1.92 -5.91
CA TYR A 130 9.40 1.62 -7.32
C TYR A 130 8.28 0.80 -7.97
N THR A 131 7.64 -0.10 -7.23
CA THR A 131 6.50 -0.85 -7.77
C THR A 131 5.28 0.06 -8.00
N ASN A 132 5.01 1.02 -7.10
CA ASN A 132 3.96 2.02 -7.34
C ASN A 132 4.25 2.86 -8.60
N LYS A 133 5.52 3.23 -8.85
CA LYS A 133 5.92 3.89 -10.10
C LYS A 133 5.69 3.00 -11.32
N LEU A 134 6.05 1.72 -11.24
CA LEU A 134 5.80 0.75 -12.30
C LEU A 134 4.30 0.61 -12.61
N PHE A 135 3.45 0.49 -11.58
CA PHE A 135 2.01 0.41 -11.75
C PHE A 135 1.43 1.67 -12.41
N ALA A 136 1.90 2.86 -12.02
CA ALA A 136 1.51 4.11 -12.67
C ALA A 136 1.91 4.12 -14.17
N ILE A 137 3.12 3.68 -14.51
CA ILE A 137 3.59 3.60 -15.91
C ILE A 137 2.77 2.58 -16.71
N ILE A 138 2.47 1.41 -16.15
CA ILE A 138 1.64 0.40 -16.82
C ILE A 138 0.21 0.94 -17.04
N GLY A 139 -0.34 1.66 -16.05
CA GLY A 139 -1.63 2.33 -16.19
C GLY A 139 -1.65 3.37 -17.32
N LEU A 140 -0.60 4.18 -17.42
CA LEU A 140 -0.39 5.13 -18.51
C LEU A 140 -0.35 4.41 -19.88
N ILE A 141 0.38 3.30 -19.98
CA ILE A 141 0.45 2.48 -21.19
C ILE A 141 -0.94 1.94 -21.54
N PHE A 142 -1.68 1.37 -20.59
CA PHE A 142 -3.04 0.89 -20.84
C PHE A 142 -3.98 1.97 -21.33
N LEU A 143 -3.84 3.20 -20.81
CA LEU A 143 -4.66 4.33 -21.19
C LEU A 143 -4.35 4.78 -22.62
N LEU A 144 -3.08 4.95 -22.96
CA LEU A 144 -2.67 5.48 -24.27
C LEU A 144 -2.71 4.45 -25.40
N VAL A 145 -2.39 3.18 -25.12
CA VAL A 145 -2.35 2.11 -26.13
C VAL A 145 -3.75 1.56 -26.41
N LYS A 146 -4.60 1.38 -25.38
CA LYS A 146 -5.94 0.81 -25.54
C LYS A 146 -7.03 1.85 -25.82
N SER A 147 -6.69 3.14 -25.91
CA SER A 147 -7.59 4.19 -26.45
C SER A 147 -7.66 4.08 -27.98
N LYS A 148 -8.28 2.99 -28.44
CA LYS A 148 -8.68 2.68 -29.81
C LYS A 148 -10.07 2.05 -29.76
#